data_AF-A0A328ZEM1-F1
#
_entry.id   AF-A0A328ZEM1-F1
#
_cell.length_a   1.000
_cell.length_b   1.000
_cell.length_c   1.000
_cell.angle_alpha   90.00
_cell.angle_beta   90.00
_cell.angle_gamma   90.00
#
_symmetry.space_group_name_H-M   'P 1'
#
loop_
_entity.id
_entity.type
_entity.pdbx_description
1 polymer ?
#
loop_
_entity_poly.entity_id
_entity_poly.type
_entity_poly.pdbx_seq_one_letter_code
_entity_poly.pdbx_strand_id
1 'polypeptide(L)' 'MSTGTPLQAARGAVQAVATGGRYLAQSLRLMVGLPDYDAYLSHQERTHPGEPVMSYAEFFRDRQDARYGGKGRIGRCC' A
#
# COMPACT_ATOMS: atom_id res chain seq x y z
N MET A 1 38.02 -20.41 -2.54
CA MET A 1 36.77 -20.05 -3.26
C MET A 1 35.64 -20.93 -2.75
N SER A 2 34.53 -20.30 -2.35
CA SER A 2 33.13 -20.78 -2.37
C SER A 2 32.72 -22.07 -1.62
N THR A 3 32.26 -21.92 -0.37
CA THR A 3 31.33 -22.87 0.30
C THR A 3 30.19 -22.12 1.01
N GLY A 4 29.50 -21.21 0.29
CA GLY A 4 28.33 -20.46 0.80
C GLY A 4 27.01 -20.71 0.04
N THR A 5 27.04 -21.58 -0.97
CA THR A 5 26.07 -21.63 -2.07
C THR A 5 24.64 -22.08 -1.71
N PRO A 6 24.39 -23.13 -0.89
CA PRO A 6 23.04 -23.68 -0.75
C PRO A 6 22.10 -22.79 0.09
N LEU A 7 22.62 -22.19 1.16
CA LEU A 7 21.88 -21.24 2.00
C LEU A 7 21.60 -19.91 1.29
N GLN A 8 22.50 -19.47 0.41
CA GLN A 8 22.30 -18.26 -0.40
C GLN A 8 21.21 -18.48 -1.45
N ALA A 9 21.21 -19.65 -2.10
CA ALA A 9 20.18 -20.03 -3.07
C ALA A 9 18.79 -20.13 -2.42
N ALA A 10 18.68 -20.76 -1.24
CA ALA A 10 17.44 -20.83 -0.48
C ALA A 10 16.93 -19.44 -0.07
N ARG A 11 17.81 -18.55 0.39
CA ARG A 11 17.45 -17.15 0.69
C ARG A 11 16.98 -16.41 -0.55
N GLY A 12 17.63 -16.59 -1.69
CA GLY A 12 17.22 -15.99 -2.97
C GLY A 12 15.80 -16.42 -3.37
N ALA A 13 15.49 -17.71 -3.26
CA ALA A 13 14.15 -18.23 -3.53
C ALA A 13 13.10 -17.65 -2.58
N VAL A 14 13.38 -17.57 -1.27
CA VAL A 14 12.47 -16.96 -0.29
C VAL A 14 12.24 -15.47 -0.58
N GLN A 15 13.29 -14.71 -0.91
CA GLN A 15 13.17 -13.29 -1.26
C GLN A 15 12.37 -13.10 -2.55
N ALA A 16 12.54 -13.98 -3.55
CA ALA A 16 11.77 -13.95 -4.79
C ALA A 16 10.27 -14.19 -4.53
N VAL A 17 9.93 -15.20 -3.73
CA VAL A 17 8.53 -15.48 -3.34
C VAL A 17 7.94 -14.32 -2.53
N ALA A 18 8.67 -13.80 -1.54
CA ALA A 18 8.20 -12.67 -0.73
C ALA A 18 7.97 -11.41 -1.59
N THR A 19 8.86 -11.15 -2.56
CA THR A 19 8.74 -10.02 -3.48
C THR A 19 7.56 -10.20 -4.43
N GLY A 20 7.40 -11.38 -5.03
CA GLY A 20 6.25 -11.70 -5.89
C GLY A 20 4.92 -11.58 -5.15
N GLY A 21 4.84 -12.07 -3.91
CA GLY A 21 3.66 -11.95 -3.07
C GLY A 21 3.29 -10.50 -2.75
N ARG A 22 4.27 -9.63 -2.49
CA ARG A 22 4.04 -8.19 -2.30
C ARG A 22 3.45 -7.53 -3.54
N TYR A 23 4.00 -7.81 -4.73
CA TYR A 23 3.48 -7.26 -5.98
C TYR A 23 2.06 -7.75 -6.30
N LEU A 24 1.77 -9.03 -6.07
CA LEU A 24 0.42 -9.57 -6.24
C LEU A 24 -0.58 -8.90 -5.30
N ALA A 25 -0.24 -8.74 -4.02
CA ALA A 25 -1.08 -8.05 -3.04
C ALA A 25 -1.31 -6.57 -3.41
N GLN A 26 -0.28 -5.89 -3.93
CA GLN A 26 -0.40 -4.52 -4.42
C GLN A 26 -1.37 -4.43 -5.61
N SER A 27 -1.25 -5.33 -6.59
CA SER A 27 -2.15 -5.39 -7.76
C SER A 27 -3.60 -5.66 -7.35
N LEU A 28 -3.83 -6.58 -6.40
CA LEU A 28 -5.17 -6.86 -5.87
C LEU A 28 -5.77 -5.65 -5.14
N ARG A 29 -4.99 -4.94 -4.31
CA ARG A 29 -5.42 -3.71 -3.62
C ARG A 29 -5.82 -2.61 -4.60
N LEU A 30 -5.11 -2.46 -5.72
CA LEU A 30 -5.46 -1.51 -6.79
C LEU A 30 -6.78 -1.89 -7.47
N MET A 31 -7.01 -3.17 -7.76
CA MET A 31 -8.27 -3.63 -8.37
C MET A 31 -9.48 -3.44 -7.43
N VAL A 32 -9.30 -3.68 -6.13
CA VAL A 32 -10.34 -3.45 -5.12
C VAL A 32 -10.45 -1.96 -4.75
N GLY A 33 -9.56 -1.10 -5.24
CA GLY A 33 -9.56 0.34 -4.97
C GLY A 33 -9.46 0.67 -3.47
N LEU A 34 -8.85 -0.21 -2.68
CA LEU A 34 -8.74 -0.07 -1.23
C LEU A 34 -7.28 0.09 -0.84
N PRO A 35 -6.79 1.34 -0.71
CA PRO A 35 -5.46 1.57 -0.18
C PRO A 35 -5.43 1.22 1.29
N ASP A 36 -4.34 0.57 1.69
CA ASP A 36 -4.04 0.30 3.09
C ASP A 36 -3.81 1.62 3.84
N TYR A 37 -4.17 1.68 5.13
CA TYR A 37 -3.93 2.87 5.93
C TYR A 37 -2.44 3.16 6.09
N ASP A 38 -1.61 2.12 6.18
CA ASP A 38 -0.15 2.26 6.23
C ASP A 38 0.42 2.85 4.94
N ALA A 39 -0.16 2.47 3.78
CA ALA A 39 0.23 3.03 2.50
C ALA A 39 -0.16 4.52 2.40
N TYR A 40 -1.29 4.91 2.99
CA TYR A 40 -1.69 6.31 3.12
C TYR A 40 -0.73 7.10 4.02
N LEU A 41 -0.37 6.57 5.18
CA LEU A 41 0.58 7.23 6.08
C LEU A 41 1.95 7.39 5.42
N SER A 42 2.47 6.35 4.76
CA SER A 42 3.73 6.43 4.02
C SER A 42 3.68 7.46 2.88
N HIS A 43 2.53 7.57 2.20
CA HIS A 43 2.33 8.60 1.18
C HIS A 43 2.30 10.00 1.78
N GLN A 44 1.58 10.20 2.88
CA GLN A 44 1.51 11.48 3.59
C GLN A 44 2.89 11.92 4.10
N GLU A 45 3.65 11.03 4.72
CA GLU A 45 5.01 11.31 5.19
C GLU A 45 5.94 11.72 4.03
N ARG A 46 5.83 11.06 2.88
CA ARG A 46 6.69 11.31 1.72
C ARG A 46 6.28 12.51 0.87
N THR A 47 4.99 12.81 0.80
CA THR A 47 4.43 13.79 -0.15
C THR A 47 3.92 15.05 0.53
N HIS A 48 3.44 14.93 1.77
CA HIS A 48 2.83 16.01 2.57
C HIS A 48 3.45 16.07 3.99
N PRO A 49 4.77 16.24 4.12
CA PRO A 49 5.42 16.22 5.42
C PRO A 49 4.92 17.37 6.30
N GLY A 50 4.41 17.02 7.50
CA GLY A 50 3.92 17.99 8.48
C GLY A 50 2.45 18.35 8.37
N GLU A 51 1.73 17.82 7.38
CA GLU A 51 0.27 17.93 7.34
C GLU A 51 -0.41 16.95 8.31
N PRO A 52 -1.55 17.33 8.92
CA PRO A 52 -2.30 16.42 9.78
C PRO A 52 -2.88 15.26 8.97
N VAL A 53 -2.58 14.04 9.39
CA VAL A 53 -3.11 12.81 8.78
C VAL A 53 -4.50 12.49 9.32
N MET A 54 -5.38 11.96 8.45
CA MET A 54 -6.69 11.46 8.85
C MET A 54 -6.56 10.28 9.79
N SER A 55 -7.49 10.15 10.73
CA SER A 55 -7.65 8.92 11.51
C SER A 55 -8.07 7.75 10.61
N TYR A 56 -7.82 6.52 11.07
CA TYR A 56 -8.25 5.31 10.35
C TYR A 56 -9.74 5.32 9.97
N ALA A 57 -10.61 5.76 10.89
CA ALA A 57 -12.04 5.80 10.66
C ALA A 57 -12.46 6.87 9.64
N GLU A 58 -11.78 8.02 9.60
CA GLU A 58 -12.00 9.05 8.58
C GLU A 58 -11.53 8.58 7.22
N PHE A 59 -10.33 8.00 7.16
CA PHE A 59 -9.80 7.38 5.96
C PHE A 59 -10.74 6.32 5.38
N PHE A 60 -11.23 5.40 6.22
CA PHE A 60 -12.11 4.33 5.77
C PHE A 60 -13.47 4.85 5.26
N ARG A 61 -14.00 5.90 5.87
CA ARG A 61 -15.22 6.58 5.40
C ARG A 61 -14.98 7.28 4.07
N ASP A 62 -13.88 8.03 3.94
CA ASP A 62 -13.47 8.69 2.70
C ASP A 62 -13.35 7.71 1.53
N ARG A 63 -12.73 6.53 1.75
CA ARG A 63 -12.65 5.47 0.71
C ARG A 63 -14.00 4.90 0.32
N GLN A 64 -14.89 4.69 1.29
CA GLN A 64 -16.23 4.21 1.03
C GLN A 64 -17.07 5.24 0.29
N ASP A 65 -17.00 6.50 0.68
CA ASP A 65 -17.70 7.60 0.01
C ASP A 65 -17.19 7.77 -1.43
N ALA A 66 -15.88 7.69 -1.65
CA ALA A 66 -15.29 7.75 -2.99
C ALA A 66 -15.75 6.59 -3.91
N ARG A 67 -16.04 5.41 -3.35
CA ARG A 67 -16.40 4.20 -4.12
C ARG A 67 -17.91 3.98 -4.24
N TYR A 68 -18.67 4.31 -3.20
CA TYR A 68 -20.10 3.99 -3.05
C TYR A 68 -20.97 5.23 -2.85
N GLY A 69 -20.37 6.37 -2.48
CA GLY A 69 -21.06 7.64 -2.31
C GLY A 69 -21.36 8.29 -3.66
N GLY A 70 -22.49 7.92 -4.28
CA GLY A 70 -23.03 8.56 -5.50
C GLY A 70 -23.45 10.03 -5.35
N LYS A 71 -22.83 10.81 -4.43
CA LYS A 71 -23.11 12.23 -4.20
C LYS A 71 -21.82 13.06 -4.17
N GLY A 72 -21.22 13.22 -5.35
CA GLY A 72 -20.71 14.53 -5.81
C GLY A 72 -19.66 15.25 -4.97
N ARG A 73 -18.88 14.57 -4.13
CA ARG A 73 -17.66 15.17 -3.54
C ARG A 73 -16.44 14.42 -4.05
N ILE A 74 -16.08 14.74 -5.29
CA ILE A 74 -14.70 14.64 -5.75
C ILE A 74 -13.92 15.61 -4.85
N GLY A 75 -13.37 15.07 -3.76
CA GLY A 75 -12.39 15.76 -2.93
C GLY A 75 -11.20 16.08 -3.80
N ARG A 76 -11.16 17.30 -4.33
CA ARG A 76 -9.96 17.87 -4.95
C ARG A 76 -8.90 17.94 -3.86
N CYS A 77 -7.88 17.09 -3.92
CA CYS A 77 -6.60 17.42 -3.33
C CYS A 77 -5.96 18.46 -4.26
N CYS A 78 -5.93 19.71 -3.77
CA CYS A 78 -4.91 20.69 -4.12
C CYS A 78 -3.80 20.58 -3.08
#